data_AF-A0A661YGE8-F1
#
_entry.id   AF-A0A661YGE8-F1
#
_cell.length_a   1.000
_cell.length_b   1.000
_cell.length_c   1.000
_cell.angle_alpha   90.00
_cell.angle_beta   90.00
_cell.angle_gamma   90.00
#
_symmetry.space_group_name_H-M   'P 1'
#
loop_
_entity.id
_entity.type
_entity.pdbx_description
1 polymer ?
#
loop_
_entity_poly.entity_id
_entity_poly.type
_entity_poly.pdbx_seq_one_letter_code
_entity_poly.pdbx_strand_id
1 'polypeptide(L)' 'MKYLIPVLLIILFSCQSKPGFGPETAKKEIRAILTEQQKAWNRNDIETYMQGYYKSDSLRFASGGHVSYG' A
#
# COMPACT_ATOMS: atom_id res chain seq x y z
N MET A 1 4.71 -39.15 -20.65
CA MET A 1 4.85 -39.48 -19.21
C MET A 1 5.94 -38.68 -18.49
N LYS A 2 7.16 -38.50 -19.06
CA LYS A 2 8.30 -37.85 -18.38
C LYS A 2 8.09 -36.38 -17.97
N TYR A 3 7.23 -35.63 -18.66
CA TYR A 3 6.93 -34.22 -18.36
C TYR A 3 5.66 -34.00 -17.53
N LEU A 4 4.92 -35.07 -17.19
CA LEU A 4 3.66 -34.94 -16.46
C LEU A 4 3.91 -34.57 -14.98
N ILE A 5 4.97 -35.13 -14.40
CA ILE A 5 5.40 -34.87 -13.01
C ILE A 5 5.87 -33.41 -12.80
N PRO A 6 6.76 -32.83 -13.65
CA PRO A 6 7.16 -31.44 -13.46
C PRO A 6 6.03 -30.44 -13.72
N VAL A 7 5.09 -30.73 -14.62
CA VAL A 7 3.91 -29.86 -14.86
C VAL A 7 2.97 -29.85 -13.66
N LEU A 8 2.74 -31.01 -13.03
CA LEU A 8 1.90 -31.11 -11.82
C LEU A 8 2.52 -30.34 -10.63
N LEU A 9 3.85 -30.36 -10.50
CA LEU A 9 4.60 -29.64 -9.47
C LEU A 9 4.49 -28.11 -9.61
N ILE A 10 4.44 -27.59 -10.85
CA ILE A 10 4.27 -26.16 -11.13
C ILE A 10 2.85 -25.69 -10.75
N ILE A 11 1.83 -26.51 -11.02
CA ILE A 11 0.42 -26.19 -10.70
C ILE A 11 0.20 -26.12 -9.18
N LEU A 12 0.85 -27.01 -8.42
CA LEU A 12 0.75 -27.01 -6.96
C LEU A 12 1.41 -25.79 -6.31
N PHE A 13 2.42 -25.19 -6.94
CA PHE A 13 3.09 -23.98 -6.45
C PHE A 13 2.28 -22.68 -6.68
N SER A 14 1.30 -22.69 -7.59
CA SER A 14 0.48 -21.51 -7.91
C SER A 14 -0.66 -21.25 -6.91
N CYS A 15 -0.90 -22.15 -5.95
CA CYS A 15 -1.93 -21.97 -4.92
C CYS A 15 -1.33 -21.28 -3.67
N GLN A 16 -0.80 -20.07 -3.83
CA GLN A 16 -0.57 -19.19 -2.68
C GLN A 16 -1.87 -18.43 -2.39
N SER A 17 -2.57 -18.83 -1.34
CA SER A 17 -3.68 -18.06 -0.79
C SER A 17 -3.16 -16.70 -0.34
N LYS A 18 -3.53 -15.64 -1.07
CA LYS A 18 -3.32 -14.28 -0.60
C LYS A 18 -4.01 -14.14 0.77
N PRO A 19 -3.36 -13.57 1.79
CA PRO A 19 -4.05 -13.29 3.05
C PRO A 19 -5.31 -12.49 2.73
N GLY A 20 -6.46 -12.98 3.20
CA GLY A 20 -7.73 -12.32 2.95
C GLY A 20 -7.69 -10.89 3.47
N PHE A 21 -8.33 -9.96 2.74
CA PHE A 21 -8.52 -8.60 3.19
C PHE A 21 -9.50 -8.61 4.37
N GLY A 22 -8.95 -8.71 5.58
CA GLY A 22 -9.69 -8.70 6.84
C GLY A 22 -9.36 -7.45 7.66
N PRO A 23 -10.17 -7.11 8.68
CA PRO A 23 -10.00 -5.91 9.49
C PRO A 23 -8.60 -5.75 10.09
N GLU A 24 -7.99 -6.84 10.57
CA GLU A 24 -6.65 -6.79 11.18
C GLU A 24 -5.54 -6.55 10.14
N THR A 25 -5.67 -7.14 8.95
CA THR A 25 -4.76 -6.90 7.83
C THR A 25 -4.83 -5.43 7.40
N ALA A 26 -6.05 -4.90 7.22
CA ALA A 26 -6.26 -3.49 6.87
C ALA A 26 -5.69 -2.53 7.95
N LYS A 27 -5.91 -2.82 9.24
CA LYS A 27 -5.34 -2.02 10.34
C LYS A 27 -3.80 -2.02 10.28
N LYS A 28 -3.19 -3.17 10.03
CA LYS A 28 -1.73 -3.30 9.93
C LYS A 28 -1.19 -2.45 8.78
N GLU A 29 -1.83 -2.52 7.61
CA GLU A 29 -1.42 -1.76 6.43
C GLU A 29 -1.58 -0.25 6.62
N ILE A 30 -2.73 0.20 7.17
CA ILE A 30 -2.95 1.62 7.50
C ILE A 30 -1.89 2.13 8.49
N ARG A 31 -1.60 1.37 9.56
CA ARG A 31 -0.55 1.74 10.52
C ARG A 31 0.83 1.82 9.88
N ALA A 32 1.14 0.95 8.94
CA ALA A 32 2.41 0.99 8.23
C ALA A 32 2.55 2.29 7.42
N ILE A 33 1.50 2.68 6.68
CA ILE A 33 1.47 3.94 5.92
C ILE A 33 1.65 5.15 6.84
N LEU A 34 0.87 5.22 7.92
CA LEU A 34 0.96 6.32 8.89
C LEU A 34 2.35 6.41 9.55
N THR A 35 2.96 5.26 9.86
CA THR A 35 4.30 5.20 10.45
C THR A 35 5.36 5.73 9.48
N GLU A 36 5.27 5.38 8.19
CA GLU A 36 6.23 5.90 7.20
C GLU A 36 6.04 7.40 6.98
N GLN A 37 4.79 7.87 6.89
CA GLN A 37 4.51 9.30 6.82
C GLN A 37 5.07 10.07 8.02
N GLN A 38 4.90 9.56 9.25
CA GLN A 38 5.47 10.17 10.44
C GLN A 38 7.00 10.25 10.37
N LYS A 39 7.67 9.17 9.93
CA LYS A 39 9.13 9.17 9.77
C LYS A 39 9.58 10.17 8.71
N ALA A 40 8.86 10.25 7.58
CA ALA A 40 9.13 11.18 6.48
C ALA A 40 8.98 12.64 6.93
N TRP A 41 7.90 12.93 7.66
CA TRP A 41 7.67 14.24 8.25
C TRP A 41 8.81 14.65 9.19
N ASN A 42 9.20 13.76 10.11
CA ASN A 42 10.25 14.03 11.11
C ASN A 42 11.63 14.28 10.51
N ARG A 43 11.89 13.80 9.29
CA ARG A 43 13.15 14.01 8.55
C ARG A 43 13.04 15.08 7.47
N ASN A 44 11.97 15.88 7.46
CA ASN A 44 11.66 16.91 6.47
C ASN A 44 11.59 16.39 5.01
N ASP A 45 11.28 15.11 4.82
CA ASP A 45 11.17 14.44 3.52
C ASP A 45 9.72 14.51 3.03
N ILE A 46 9.39 15.65 2.43
CA ILE A 46 8.04 15.95 1.96
C ILE A 46 7.64 15.04 0.79
N GLU A 47 8.58 14.70 -0.10
CA GLU A 47 8.30 13.84 -1.25
C GLU A 47 7.80 12.46 -0.81
N THR A 48 8.45 11.84 0.18
CA THR A 48 8.00 10.55 0.73
C THR A 48 6.73 10.70 1.55
N TYR A 49 6.59 11.79 2.34
CA TYR A 49 5.36 12.07 3.09
C TYR A 49 4.13 12.10 2.17
N MET A 50 4.27 12.72 0.99
CA MET A 50 3.20 12.88 0.02
C MET A 50 2.77 11.58 -0.68
N GLN A 51 3.53 10.48 -0.55
CA GLN A 51 3.17 9.19 -1.17
C GLN A 51 1.94 8.54 -0.56
N GLY A 52 1.62 8.84 0.70
CA GLY A 52 0.42 8.32 1.36
C GLY A 52 -0.90 8.97 0.90
N TYR A 53 -0.83 10.07 0.12
CA TYR A 53 -2.02 10.75 -0.39
C TYR A 53 -2.52 10.13 -1.70
N TYR A 54 -3.84 10.18 -1.87
CA TYR A 54 -4.49 9.81 -3.11
C TYR A 54 -4.08 10.74 -4.25
N LYS A 55 -3.55 10.18 -5.35
CA LYS A 55 -3.06 10.96 -6.49
C LYS A 55 -4.23 11.32 -7.41
N SER A 56 -4.78 12.51 -7.22
CA SER A 56 -5.93 12.99 -7.98
C SER A 56 -6.04 14.50 -7.88
N ASP A 57 -6.31 15.16 -9.01
CA ASP A 57 -6.59 16.61 -9.06
C ASP A 57 -7.83 17.02 -8.23
N SER A 58 -8.63 16.06 -7.78
CA SER A 58 -9.76 16.28 -6.88
C SER A 58 -9.43 16.18 -5.39
N LEU A 59 -8.24 15.71 -5.02
CA LEU A 59 -7.83 15.64 -3.62
C LEU A 59 -7.69 17.07 -3.08
N ARG A 60 -8.32 17.34 -1.93
CA ARG A 60 -8.40 18.68 -1.33
C ARG A 60 -7.49 18.78 -0.11
N PHE A 61 -6.63 19.79 -0.07
CA PHE A 61 -5.86 20.21 1.10
C PHE A 61 -6.47 21.50 1.66
N ALA A 62 -6.68 21.56 2.98
CA ALA A 62 -7.22 22.75 3.63
C ALA A 62 -6.43 23.09 4.91
N SER A 63 -5.94 24.32 5.02
CA SER A 63 -5.18 24.81 6.16
C SER A 63 -5.33 26.32 6.31
N GLY A 64 -5.56 26.81 7.53
CA GLY A 64 -5.62 28.26 7.82
C GLY A 64 -6.65 29.04 6.98
N GLY A 65 -7.74 28.40 6.54
CA GLY A 65 -8.74 28.99 5.64
C GLY A 65 -8.37 28.97 4.15
N HIS A 66 -7.16 28.53 3.79
CA HIS A 66 -6.74 28.30 2.42
C HIS A 66 -7.09 26.88 1.96
N VAL A 67 -7.43 26.73 0.68
CA VAL A 67 -7.75 25.46 0.04
C VAL A 67 -6.95 25.32 -1.25
N SER A 68 -6.30 24.17 -1.43
CA SER A 68 -5.65 23.77 -2.67
C SER A 68 -6.05 22.34 -3.05
N TYR A 69 -5.78 21.96 -4.30
CA TYR A 69 -6.08 20.65 -4.84
C TYR A 69 -4.85 20.02 -5.52
N GLY A 70 -4.73 18.69 -5.54
CA GLY A 70 -3.67 17.96 -6.24
C GLY A 70 -3.36 16.57 -5.70
#